data_AF-A0A2R9CHK8-F1
#
_entry.id   AF-A0A2R9CHK8-F1
#
_cell.length_a   1.000
_cell.length_b   1.000
_cell.length_c   1.000
_cell.angle_alpha   90.00
_cell.angle_beta   90.00
_cell.angle_gamma   90.00
#
_symmetry.space_group_name_H-M   'P 1'
#
loop_
_entity.id
_entity.type
_entity.pdbx_description
1 polymer ?
#
loop_
_entity_poly.entity_id
_entity_poly.type
_entity_poly.pdbx_seq_one_letter_code
_entity_poly.pdbx_strand_id
1 'polypeptide(L)'
;MAFPVDMLENCSHEELENSAEDYMSDLRCGDPENPECFSLLNITIPISLSNVGFVPLYGGDQTQKILALFAPEDSLTAVALYLADQWWAIDDIVKTSVPSREGLKQVSTLGERVVLYVLNRIIYRKQEMERNEIPFLCHSSTDYAKILWKKGEAIGFYSVKPTGSICASFLTQSYQLPVLDTMFLRKKYRGKDFGLHMLEDFVDSFTEDALGLRYPLSSLMYTACKQYFEKYPGDHELLWEVEGVGHWYQRIPVTRALQREALKIPALKSRSGFSCHHCH
;
A
#
# COMPACT_ATOMS: atom_id res chain seq x y z
N MET A 1 -7.17 21.78 -11.57
CA MET A 1 -7.98 21.56 -10.35
C MET A 1 -7.06 20.88 -9.35
N ALA A 2 -7.08 21.30 -8.09
CA ALA A 2 -6.30 20.65 -7.03
C ALA A 2 -6.92 19.29 -6.67
N PHE A 3 -6.10 18.34 -6.24
CA PHE A 3 -6.55 17.04 -5.74
C PHE A 3 -6.38 16.97 -4.20
N PRO A 4 -6.95 15.98 -3.51
CA PRO A 4 -6.91 15.89 -2.04
C PRO A 4 -5.51 16.01 -1.47
N VAL A 5 -4.52 15.35 -2.08
CA VAL A 5 -3.13 15.39 -1.63
C VAL A 5 -2.51 16.79 -1.71
N ASP A 6 -3.01 17.64 -2.61
CA ASP A 6 -2.56 19.03 -2.78
C ASP A 6 -3.25 19.97 -1.78
N MET A 7 -4.48 19.65 -1.38
CA MET A 7 -5.29 20.44 -0.46
C MET A 7 -4.96 20.16 1.01
N LEU A 8 -4.58 18.91 1.32
CA LEU A 8 -4.32 18.44 2.68
C LEU A 8 -2.86 18.64 3.13
N GLU A 9 -2.07 19.45 2.44
CA GLU A 9 -0.66 19.68 2.78
C GLU A 9 -0.50 20.34 4.17
N ASN A 10 -1.41 21.25 4.52
CA ASN A 10 -1.40 21.99 5.79
C ASN A 10 -2.60 21.68 6.70
N CYS A 11 -3.37 20.63 6.38
CA CYS A 11 -4.54 20.24 7.15
C CYS A 11 -4.12 19.36 8.34
N SER A 12 -4.67 19.65 9.50
CA SER A 12 -4.54 18.82 10.69
C SER A 12 -5.54 17.67 10.69
N HIS A 13 -5.20 16.65 11.47
CA HIS A 13 -6.08 15.53 11.78
C HIS A 13 -7.44 15.97 12.35
N GLU A 14 -7.41 16.92 13.28
CA GLU A 14 -8.60 17.45 13.96
C GLU A 14 -9.54 18.18 12.99
N GLU A 15 -9.00 19.01 12.09
CA GLU A 15 -9.81 19.68 11.07
C GLU A 15 -10.50 18.68 10.14
N LEU A 16 -9.79 17.62 9.73
CA LEU A 16 -10.36 16.60 8.85
C LEU A 16 -11.46 15.79 9.56
N GLU A 17 -11.27 15.44 10.83
CA GLU A 17 -12.24 14.70 11.63
C GLU A 17 -13.48 15.56 11.93
N ASN A 18 -13.29 16.82 12.35
CA ASN A 18 -14.39 17.75 12.63
C ASN A 18 -15.27 17.98 11.39
N SER A 19 -14.66 18.22 10.22
CA SER A 19 -15.38 18.35 8.95
C SER A 19 -16.23 17.11 8.62
N ALA A 20 -15.69 15.92 8.89
CA ALA A 20 -16.40 14.67 8.71
C ALA A 20 -17.54 14.45 9.73
N GLU A 21 -17.35 14.87 10.98
CA GLU A 21 -18.38 14.82 12.03
C GLU A 21 -19.53 15.80 11.77
N ASP A 22 -19.21 17.01 11.29
CA ASP A 22 -20.18 18.01 10.87
C ASP A 22 -21.02 17.47 9.71
N TYR A 23 -20.37 16.93 8.67
CA TYR A 23 -21.07 16.30 7.55
C TYR A 23 -21.97 15.14 8.00
N MET A 24 -21.48 14.27 8.89
CA MET A 24 -22.28 13.16 9.42
C MET A 24 -23.47 13.65 10.25
N SER A 25 -23.34 14.78 10.94
CA SER A 25 -24.42 15.41 11.70
C SER A 25 -25.48 16.00 10.78
N ASP A 26 -25.06 16.67 9.71
CA ASP A 26 -25.95 17.19 8.67
C ASP A 26 -26.70 16.06 7.96
N LEU A 27 -26.00 14.97 7.63
CA LEU A 27 -26.60 13.79 6.99
C LEU A 27 -27.70 13.13 7.85
N ARG A 28 -27.62 13.24 9.19
CA ARG A 28 -28.66 12.75 10.11
C ARG A 28 -29.91 13.63 10.13
N CYS A 29 -29.74 14.92 9.86
CA CYS A 29 -30.82 15.90 9.84
C CYS A 29 -31.41 16.11 8.43
N GLY A 30 -30.75 15.58 7.39
CA GLY A 30 -31.16 15.70 6.00
C GLY A 30 -32.48 14.98 5.68
N ASP A 31 -33.11 15.39 4.58
CA ASP A 31 -34.35 14.79 4.06
C ASP A 31 -34.05 13.43 3.39
N PRO A 32 -34.55 12.30 3.94
CA PRO A 32 -34.33 10.98 3.36
C PRO A 32 -34.95 10.82 1.96
N GLU A 33 -35.96 11.62 1.61
CA GLU A 33 -36.66 11.53 0.32
C GLU A 33 -35.92 12.29 -0.80
N ASN A 34 -34.93 13.12 -0.46
CA ASN A 34 -34.11 13.85 -1.43
C ASN A 34 -32.61 13.79 -1.06
N PRO A 35 -31.98 12.61 -1.16
CA PRO A 35 -30.60 12.41 -0.75
C PRO A 35 -29.60 13.11 -1.69
N GLU A 36 -28.51 13.64 -1.12
CA GLU A 36 -27.32 13.99 -1.88
C GLU A 36 -26.84 12.74 -2.64
N CYS A 37 -26.35 12.93 -3.87
CA CYS A 37 -25.91 11.83 -4.71
C CYS A 37 -24.45 12.00 -5.13
N PHE A 38 -23.64 10.98 -4.86
CA PHE A 38 -22.29 10.89 -5.37
C PHE A 38 -22.28 10.23 -6.75
N SER A 39 -21.76 10.91 -7.75
CA SER A 39 -21.66 10.38 -9.11
C SER A 39 -20.26 9.84 -9.37
N LEU A 40 -20.16 8.53 -9.60
CA LEU A 40 -18.92 7.85 -9.94
C LEU A 40 -19.08 7.16 -11.29
N LEU A 41 -18.32 7.63 -12.30
CA LEU A 41 -18.42 7.15 -13.68
C LEU A 41 -19.87 7.25 -14.20
N ASN A 42 -20.56 6.12 -14.32
CA ASN A 42 -21.95 6.01 -14.79
C ASN A 42 -22.92 5.55 -13.69
N ILE A 43 -22.48 5.54 -12.44
CA ILE A 43 -23.26 5.11 -11.28
C ILE A 43 -23.51 6.33 -10.40
N THR A 44 -24.77 6.54 -10.03
CA THR A 44 -25.17 7.55 -9.06
C THR A 44 -25.53 6.85 -7.76
N ILE A 45 -24.80 7.18 -6.70
CA ILE A 45 -24.93 6.55 -5.38
C ILE A 45 -25.61 7.58 -4.46
N PRO A 46 -26.86 7.33 -4.01
CA PRO A 46 -27.47 8.17 -3.00
C PRO A 46 -26.73 7.99 -1.68
N ILE A 47 -26.31 9.09 -1.08
CA ILE A 47 -25.58 9.11 0.18
C ILE A 47 -26.59 9.02 1.32
N SER A 48 -26.38 8.10 2.24
CA SER A 48 -27.24 7.90 3.40
C SER A 48 -26.47 7.36 4.59
N LEU A 49 -27.08 7.37 5.78
CA LEU A 49 -26.48 6.78 6.97
C LEU A 49 -26.22 5.27 6.86
N SER A 50 -26.80 4.58 5.87
CA SER A 50 -26.61 3.15 5.67
C SER A 50 -25.36 2.79 4.86
N ASN A 51 -24.82 3.74 4.08
CA ASN A 51 -23.64 3.53 3.23
C ASN A 51 -22.49 4.50 3.53
N VAL A 52 -22.58 5.28 4.61
CA VAL A 52 -21.51 6.16 5.08
C VAL A 52 -21.02 5.68 6.43
N GLY A 53 -19.70 5.68 6.64
CA GLY A 53 -19.13 5.27 7.93
C GLY A 53 -17.69 5.71 8.12
N PHE A 54 -17.31 5.88 9.39
CA PHE A 54 -15.94 6.21 9.77
C PHE A 54 -15.02 4.98 9.65
N VAL A 55 -13.85 5.17 9.06
CA VAL A 55 -12.79 4.17 8.97
C VAL A 55 -11.50 4.71 9.58
N PRO A 56 -10.72 3.88 10.30
CA PRO A 56 -9.46 4.31 10.88
C PRO A 56 -8.42 4.51 9.79
N LEU A 57 -7.77 5.68 9.76
CA LEU A 57 -6.72 6.02 8.80
C LEU A 57 -5.44 5.21 9.05
N TYR A 58 -5.14 4.91 10.32
CA TYR A 58 -3.91 4.22 10.75
C TYR A 58 -4.14 2.80 11.27
N GLY A 59 -5.24 2.18 10.85
CA GLY A 59 -5.56 0.78 11.14
C GLY A 59 -5.87 0.50 12.59
N GLY A 60 -4.86 0.10 13.38
CA GLY A 60 -5.04 -0.28 14.78
C GLY A 60 -5.33 0.90 15.69
N ASP A 61 -4.88 2.09 15.29
CA ASP A 61 -5.23 3.34 15.94
C ASP A 61 -6.63 3.80 15.50
N GLN A 62 -7.55 3.80 16.46
CA GLN A 62 -8.94 4.22 16.28
C GLN A 62 -9.16 5.68 16.63
N THR A 63 -8.12 6.45 16.96
CA THR A 63 -8.27 7.88 17.25
C THR A 63 -8.47 8.66 15.96
N GLN A 64 -7.67 8.37 14.93
CA GLN A 64 -7.68 9.11 13.68
C GLN A 64 -8.55 8.42 12.63
N LYS A 65 -9.70 9.02 12.32
CA LYS A 65 -10.71 8.46 11.41
C LYS A 65 -10.99 9.39 10.25
N ILE A 66 -11.46 8.81 9.17
CA ILE A 66 -11.97 9.51 7.99
C ILE A 66 -13.31 8.92 7.59
N LEU A 67 -14.16 9.73 6.97
CA LEU A 67 -15.48 9.30 6.52
C LEU A 67 -15.36 8.65 5.14
N ALA A 68 -15.94 7.46 5.00
CA ALA A 68 -15.98 6.70 3.75
C ALA A 68 -17.42 6.49 3.28
N LEU A 69 -17.62 6.59 1.97
CA LEU A 69 -18.84 6.17 1.28
C LEU A 69 -18.59 4.77 0.72
N PHE A 70 -19.51 3.84 0.98
CA PHE A 70 -19.43 2.44 0.59
C PHE A 70 -20.31 2.13 -0.62
N ALA A 71 -19.87 1.16 -1.43
CA ALA A 71 -20.63 0.69 -2.57
C ALA A 71 -21.97 0.09 -2.13
N PRO A 72 -23.08 0.37 -2.85
CA PRO A 72 -24.38 -0.25 -2.56
C PRO A 72 -24.35 -1.78 -2.61
N GLU A 73 -23.57 -2.37 -3.53
CA GLU A 73 -23.49 -3.83 -3.67
C GLU A 73 -22.48 -4.51 -2.72
N ASP A 74 -21.58 -3.73 -2.11
CA ASP A 74 -20.55 -4.24 -1.18
C ASP A 74 -20.25 -3.20 -0.09
N SER A 75 -20.87 -3.39 1.06
CA SER A 75 -20.70 -2.54 2.25
C SER A 75 -19.30 -2.55 2.84
N LEU A 76 -18.38 -3.39 2.34
CA LEU A 76 -16.99 -3.43 2.75
C LEU A 76 -16.05 -2.72 1.78
N THR A 77 -16.56 -2.16 0.68
CA THR A 77 -15.75 -1.50 -0.34
C THR A 77 -16.07 -0.02 -0.40
N ALA A 78 -15.12 0.79 0.08
CA ALA A 78 -15.19 2.24 0.00
C ALA A 78 -14.96 2.71 -1.45
N VAL A 79 -15.85 3.57 -1.94
CA VAL A 79 -15.84 4.14 -3.31
C VAL A 79 -15.52 5.63 -3.33
N ALA A 80 -15.65 6.30 -2.18
CA ALA A 80 -15.20 7.68 -1.99
C ALA A 80 -14.82 7.92 -0.54
N LEU A 81 -13.98 8.94 -0.31
CA LEU A 81 -13.67 9.47 1.02
C LEU A 81 -14.08 10.94 1.09
N TYR A 82 -14.60 11.36 2.23
CA TYR A 82 -14.89 12.77 2.48
C TYR A 82 -13.62 13.45 2.98
N LEU A 83 -13.08 14.37 2.18
CA LEU A 83 -11.80 15.03 2.41
C LEU A 83 -11.91 16.49 1.99
N ALA A 84 -11.48 17.40 2.87
CA ALA A 84 -11.54 18.85 2.64
C ALA A 84 -12.95 19.31 2.18
N ASP A 85 -13.95 18.97 3.00
CA ASP A 85 -15.37 19.33 2.82
C ASP A 85 -16.03 18.81 1.53
N GLN A 86 -15.46 17.78 0.91
CA GLN A 86 -15.95 17.23 -0.37
C GLN A 86 -15.78 15.72 -0.47
N TRP A 87 -16.67 15.07 -1.20
CA TRP A 87 -16.54 13.65 -1.57
C TRP A 87 -15.56 13.46 -2.73
N TRP A 88 -14.55 12.62 -2.53
CA TRP A 88 -13.53 12.32 -3.53
C TRP A 88 -13.55 10.84 -3.93
N ALA A 89 -13.62 10.60 -5.24
CA ALA A 89 -13.47 9.26 -5.80
C ALA A 89 -12.07 8.70 -5.49
N ILE A 90 -11.99 7.39 -5.25
CA ILE A 90 -10.73 6.68 -5.00
C ILE A 90 -9.65 6.97 -6.06
N ASP A 91 -10.05 7.02 -7.34
CA ASP A 91 -9.15 7.28 -8.45
C ASP A 91 -8.63 8.73 -8.48
N ASP A 92 -9.34 9.68 -7.88
CA ASP A 92 -8.90 11.08 -7.81
C ASP A 92 -8.06 11.36 -6.57
N ILE A 93 -8.28 10.63 -5.48
CA ILE A 93 -7.46 10.75 -4.26
C ILE A 93 -5.99 10.41 -4.55
N VAL A 94 -5.72 9.46 -5.45
CA VAL A 94 -4.36 9.07 -5.84
C VAL A 94 -3.75 9.98 -6.92
N LYS A 95 -4.38 11.11 -7.26
CA LYS A 95 -3.85 12.06 -8.22
C LYS A 95 -3.34 13.32 -7.55
N THR A 96 -2.50 14.06 -8.27
CA THR A 96 -1.96 15.36 -7.88
C THR A 96 -1.94 16.27 -9.09
N SER A 97 -2.13 17.56 -8.84
CA SER A 97 -2.01 18.61 -9.86
C SER A 97 -0.60 19.18 -9.94
N VAL A 98 0.28 18.80 -9.02
CA VAL A 98 1.66 19.31 -8.88
C VAL A 98 2.61 18.53 -9.80
N PRO A 99 3.12 19.12 -10.89
CA PRO A 99 3.93 18.38 -11.87
C PRO A 99 5.30 17.93 -11.33
N SER A 100 5.80 18.59 -10.27
CA SER A 100 7.08 18.24 -9.62
C SER A 100 6.98 17.03 -8.70
N ARG A 101 5.76 16.56 -8.40
CA ARG A 101 5.52 15.35 -7.61
C ARG A 101 5.64 14.12 -8.53
N GLU A 102 6.89 13.78 -8.85
CA GLU A 102 7.28 12.66 -9.72
C GLU A 102 8.35 11.81 -9.01
N GLY A 103 8.38 10.51 -9.31
CA GLY A 103 9.33 9.57 -8.70
C GLY A 103 8.96 9.18 -7.27
N LEU A 104 9.91 8.63 -6.53
CA LEU A 104 9.71 8.22 -5.15
C LEU A 104 9.80 9.41 -4.21
N LYS A 105 8.73 9.63 -3.44
CA LYS A 105 8.62 10.72 -2.47
C LYS A 105 8.26 10.16 -1.10
N GLN A 106 9.01 10.57 -0.08
CA GLN A 106 8.74 10.17 1.29
C GLN A 106 7.43 10.78 1.77
N VAL A 107 6.63 9.95 2.43
CA VAL A 107 5.36 10.35 3.02
C VAL A 107 5.63 11.22 4.25
N SER A 108 5.14 12.46 4.21
CA SER A 108 5.40 13.48 5.23
C SER A 108 4.15 14.29 5.61
N THR A 109 3.15 14.34 4.74
CA THR A 109 1.92 15.13 4.92
C THR A 109 0.69 14.26 5.19
N LEU A 110 -0.38 14.85 5.74
CA LEU A 110 -1.66 14.16 5.93
C LEU A 110 -2.23 13.68 4.59
N GLY A 111 -2.20 14.52 3.55
CA GLY A 111 -2.60 14.14 2.21
C GLY A 111 -1.88 12.89 1.70
N GLU A 112 -0.56 12.80 1.88
CA GLU A 112 0.20 11.61 1.46
C GLU A 112 -0.13 10.38 2.31
N ARG A 113 -0.43 10.54 3.60
CA ARG A 113 -0.92 9.45 4.45
C ARG A 113 -2.27 8.91 3.95
N VAL A 114 -3.16 9.79 3.49
CA VAL A 114 -4.43 9.39 2.85
C VAL A 114 -4.18 8.65 1.53
N VAL A 115 -3.27 9.14 0.68
CA VAL A 115 -2.89 8.43 -0.56
C VAL A 115 -2.33 7.04 -0.27
N LEU A 116 -1.44 6.92 0.72
CA LEU A 116 -0.87 5.65 1.16
C LEU A 116 -1.96 4.70 1.66
N TYR A 117 -2.91 5.21 2.47
CA TYR A 117 -4.07 4.46 2.92
C TYR A 117 -4.89 3.94 1.75
N VAL A 118 -5.23 4.79 0.78
CA VAL A 118 -6.01 4.39 -0.40
C VAL A 118 -5.29 3.33 -1.21
N LEU A 119 -4.00 3.50 -1.50
CA LEU A 119 -3.21 2.53 -2.25
C LEU A 119 -3.18 1.16 -1.56
N ASN A 120 -3.02 1.12 -0.24
CA ASN A 120 -2.93 -0.13 0.53
C ASN A 120 -4.31 -0.75 0.81
N ARG A 121 -5.21 0.02 1.42
CA ARG A 121 -6.44 -0.48 2.03
C ARG A 121 -7.59 -0.66 1.04
N ILE A 122 -7.57 0.09 -0.05
CA ILE A 122 -8.65 0.09 -1.03
C ILE A 122 -8.14 -0.52 -2.33
N ILE A 123 -7.18 0.13 -3.00
CA ILE A 123 -6.72 -0.32 -4.33
C ILE A 123 -6.05 -1.70 -4.23
N TYR A 124 -4.99 -1.84 -3.43
CA TYR A 124 -4.34 -3.14 -3.23
C TYR A 124 -5.34 -4.14 -2.65
N ARG A 125 -5.84 -3.93 -1.44
CA ARG A 125 -6.59 -4.96 -0.71
C ARG A 125 -7.91 -5.38 -1.36
N LYS A 126 -8.62 -4.49 -2.04
CA LYS A 126 -9.94 -4.82 -2.64
C LYS A 126 -9.88 -5.06 -4.13
N GLN A 127 -9.00 -4.40 -4.86
CA GLN A 127 -9.02 -4.42 -6.33
C GLN A 127 -7.89 -5.26 -6.91
N GLU A 128 -6.71 -5.28 -6.28
CA GLU A 128 -5.49 -5.78 -6.93
C GLU A 128 -4.74 -6.90 -6.18
N MET A 129 -5.15 -7.25 -4.95
CA MET A 129 -4.53 -8.32 -4.16
C MET A 129 -4.78 -9.70 -4.77
N GLU A 130 -3.77 -10.57 -4.77
CA GLU A 130 -3.91 -11.93 -5.27
C GLU A 130 -4.62 -12.84 -4.25
N ARG A 131 -5.34 -13.87 -4.70
CA ARG A 131 -6.19 -14.71 -3.83
C ARG A 131 -5.46 -15.40 -2.67
N ASN A 132 -4.16 -15.68 -2.82
CA ASN A 132 -3.35 -16.39 -1.83
C ASN A 132 -2.26 -15.49 -1.23
N GLU A 133 -2.40 -14.16 -1.38
CA GLU A 133 -1.47 -13.19 -0.82
C GLU A 133 -1.86 -12.84 0.62
N ILE A 134 -0.86 -12.69 1.49
CA ILE A 134 -1.09 -12.20 2.85
C ILE A 134 -1.28 -10.68 2.75
N PRO A 135 -2.42 -10.12 3.22
CA PRO A 135 -2.66 -8.70 3.11
C PRO A 135 -1.63 -7.90 3.91
N PHE A 136 -1.14 -6.80 3.32
CA PHE A 136 -0.35 -5.82 4.04
C PHE A 136 -1.16 -5.25 5.22
N LEU A 137 -0.44 -5.02 6.32
CA LEU A 137 -0.98 -4.31 7.45
C LEU A 137 -1.16 -2.83 7.09
N CYS A 138 -2.04 -2.14 7.82
CA CYS A 138 -2.15 -0.70 7.69
C CYS A 138 -0.91 -0.03 8.27
N HIS A 139 -0.52 1.09 7.68
CA HIS A 139 0.62 1.89 8.14
C HIS A 139 0.19 2.79 9.30
N SER A 140 1.08 2.99 10.26
CA SER A 140 0.89 4.01 11.31
C SER A 140 1.17 5.42 10.79
N SER A 141 0.85 6.43 11.61
CA SER A 141 1.18 7.84 11.33
C SER A 141 2.69 8.10 11.24
N THR A 142 3.52 7.26 11.83
CA THR A 142 4.98 7.41 11.92
C THR A 142 5.75 6.41 11.05
N ASP A 143 5.06 5.44 10.43
CA ASP A 143 5.71 4.44 9.58
C ASP A 143 6.45 5.12 8.43
N TYR A 144 7.69 4.68 8.19
CA TYR A 144 8.49 5.12 7.04
C TYR A 144 7.89 4.53 5.77
N ALA A 145 7.51 5.39 4.83
CA ALA A 145 7.00 4.97 3.53
C ALA A 145 7.36 6.00 2.46
N LYS A 146 7.47 5.52 1.21
CA LYS A 146 7.53 6.38 0.03
C LYS A 146 6.46 5.99 -0.96
N ILE A 147 5.86 6.98 -1.62
CA ILE A 147 4.91 6.81 -2.70
C ILE A 147 5.64 7.05 -4.02
N LEU A 148 5.43 6.16 -4.99
CA LEU A 148 5.92 6.29 -6.35
C LEU A 148 4.89 7.06 -7.18
N TRP A 149 5.26 8.25 -7.65
CA TRP A 149 4.44 9.10 -8.49
C TRP A 149 4.88 9.03 -9.95
N LYS A 150 3.91 8.99 -10.85
CA LYS A 150 4.15 9.07 -12.29
C LYS A 150 3.05 9.85 -13.00
N LYS A 151 3.43 10.93 -13.68
CA LYS A 151 2.54 11.78 -14.48
C LYS A 151 1.30 12.23 -13.70
N GLY A 152 1.51 12.65 -12.45
CA GLY A 152 0.44 13.14 -11.58
C GLY A 152 -0.44 12.05 -10.96
N GLU A 153 -0.08 10.77 -11.05
CA GLU A 153 -0.78 9.66 -10.40
C GLU A 153 0.18 8.91 -9.46
N ALA A 154 -0.30 8.55 -8.26
CA ALA A 154 0.40 7.63 -7.37
C ALA A 154 0.18 6.19 -7.87
N ILE A 155 1.28 5.52 -8.24
CA ILE A 155 1.24 4.23 -8.94
C ILE A 155 1.70 3.05 -8.09
N GLY A 156 2.27 3.33 -6.92
CA GLY A 156 2.78 2.33 -5.99
C GLY A 156 3.34 2.96 -4.73
N PHE A 157 3.76 2.13 -3.78
CA PHE A 157 4.43 2.57 -2.56
C PHE A 157 5.33 1.46 -2.02
N TYR A 158 6.28 1.83 -1.18
CA TYR A 158 6.92 0.89 -0.27
C TYR A 158 6.95 1.44 1.15
N SER A 159 7.04 0.55 2.13
CA SER A 159 7.26 0.90 3.53
C SER A 159 8.47 0.19 4.10
N VAL A 160 9.10 0.80 5.11
CA VAL A 160 10.28 0.28 5.78
C VAL A 160 10.01 0.26 7.28
N LYS A 161 10.56 -0.75 7.96
CA LYS A 161 10.75 -0.74 9.41
C LYS A 161 12.20 -0.35 9.70
N PRO A 162 12.46 0.91 10.11
CA PRO A 162 13.82 1.39 10.34
C PRO A 162 14.49 0.66 11.51
N THR A 163 15.82 0.63 11.50
CA THR A 163 16.62 0.16 12.64
C THR A 163 16.17 0.83 13.94
N GLY A 164 16.02 0.05 15.01
CA GLY A 164 15.60 0.53 16.33
C GLY A 164 14.09 0.74 16.50
N SER A 165 13.29 0.71 15.44
CA SER A 165 11.82 0.79 15.55
C SER A 165 11.25 -0.45 16.25
N ILE A 166 10.22 -0.27 17.08
CA ILE A 166 9.60 -1.36 17.84
C ILE A 166 8.77 -2.23 16.90
N CYS A 167 8.90 -3.55 17.02
CA CYS A 167 8.06 -4.49 16.29
C CYS A 167 6.67 -4.54 16.92
N ALA A 168 5.64 -4.15 16.17
CA ALA A 168 4.26 -4.18 16.66
C ALA A 168 3.78 -5.59 17.09
N SER A 169 4.33 -6.64 16.48
CA SER A 169 4.03 -8.03 16.85
C SER A 169 4.81 -8.53 18.08
N PHE A 170 5.93 -7.87 18.41
CA PHE A 170 6.83 -8.26 19.49
C PHE A 170 7.28 -7.00 20.24
N LEU A 171 6.42 -6.46 21.10
CA LEU A 171 6.56 -5.13 21.73
C LEU A 171 7.85 -4.93 22.56
N THR A 172 8.60 -6.00 22.83
CA THR A 172 9.89 -5.97 23.55
C THR A 172 11.11 -5.99 22.62
N GLN A 173 10.90 -6.12 21.30
CA GLN A 173 11.97 -6.25 20.32
C GLN A 173 11.94 -5.10 19.31
N SER A 174 13.12 -4.65 18.92
CA SER A 174 13.32 -3.64 17.89
C SER A 174 14.05 -4.20 16.67
N TYR A 175 13.78 -3.63 15.51
CA TYR A 175 14.44 -4.00 14.26
C TYR A 175 15.95 -3.77 14.35
N GLN A 176 16.73 -4.77 13.91
CA GLN A 176 18.20 -4.77 14.00
C GLN A 176 18.90 -4.25 12.73
N LEU A 177 18.11 -3.91 11.72
CA LEU A 177 18.50 -3.34 10.42
C LEU A 177 17.25 -2.73 9.77
N PRO A 178 17.37 -1.87 8.75
CA PRO A 178 16.24 -1.40 7.97
C PRO A 178 15.61 -2.57 7.21
N VAL A 179 14.30 -2.77 7.32
CA VAL A 179 13.59 -3.85 6.61
C VAL A 179 12.53 -3.27 5.69
N LEU A 180 12.68 -3.47 4.38
CA LEU A 180 11.65 -3.24 3.38
C LEU A 180 10.47 -4.18 3.66
N ASP A 181 9.41 -3.60 4.22
CA ASP A 181 8.31 -4.31 4.86
C ASP A 181 7.18 -4.62 3.88
N THR A 182 6.81 -3.62 3.08
CA THR A 182 5.79 -3.77 2.04
C THR A 182 6.26 -3.09 0.77
N MET A 183 5.92 -3.68 -0.37
CA MET A 183 6.21 -3.10 -1.69
C MET A 183 5.04 -3.42 -2.62
N PHE A 184 4.34 -2.38 -3.05
CA PHE A 184 3.16 -2.46 -3.90
C PHE A 184 3.33 -1.63 -5.15
N LEU A 185 2.96 -2.21 -6.29
CA LEU A 185 2.89 -1.53 -7.58
C LEU A 185 1.59 -1.93 -8.26
N ARG A 186 0.82 -0.93 -8.72
CA ARG A 186 -0.44 -1.17 -9.41
C ARG A 186 -0.24 -2.03 -10.66
N LYS A 187 -1.15 -2.97 -10.89
CA LYS A 187 -1.11 -3.99 -11.95
C LYS A 187 -0.84 -3.39 -13.33
N LYS A 188 -1.49 -2.27 -13.66
CA LYS A 188 -1.31 -1.57 -14.94
C LYS A 188 0.11 -1.02 -15.18
N TYR A 189 0.94 -0.98 -14.14
CA TYR A 189 2.34 -0.54 -14.19
C TYR A 189 3.36 -1.66 -13.95
N ARG A 190 2.92 -2.90 -13.67
CA ARG A 190 3.83 -4.06 -13.54
C ARG A 190 4.49 -4.39 -14.87
N GLY A 191 5.66 -5.03 -14.81
CA GLY A 191 6.50 -5.33 -15.99
C GLY A 191 7.33 -4.14 -16.50
N LYS A 192 7.21 -2.98 -15.86
CA LYS A 192 8.16 -1.87 -15.99
C LYS A 192 9.25 -2.01 -14.93
N ASP A 193 10.35 -1.30 -15.13
CA ASP A 193 11.51 -1.21 -14.23
C ASP A 193 11.22 -0.54 -12.87
N PHE A 194 9.98 -0.15 -12.59
CA PHE A 194 9.60 0.47 -11.32
C PHE A 194 9.90 -0.38 -10.09
N GLY A 195 9.73 -1.71 -10.17
CA GLY A 195 10.05 -2.59 -9.04
C GLY A 195 11.54 -2.52 -8.69
N LEU A 196 12.40 -2.50 -9.70
CA LEU A 196 13.84 -2.29 -9.53
C LEU A 196 14.13 -0.88 -8.99
N HIS A 197 13.54 0.17 -9.57
CA HIS A 197 13.73 1.54 -9.09
C HIS A 197 13.33 1.73 -7.62
N MET A 198 12.27 1.06 -7.16
CA MET A 198 11.86 1.08 -5.74
C MET A 198 12.88 0.38 -4.84
N LEU A 199 13.50 -0.70 -5.30
CA LEU A 199 14.54 -1.41 -4.55
C LEU A 199 15.86 -0.60 -4.53
N GLU A 200 16.25 0.01 -5.66
CA GLU A 200 17.42 0.89 -5.74
C GLU A 200 17.26 2.10 -4.81
N ASP A 201 16.11 2.79 -4.85
CA ASP A 201 15.85 3.91 -3.95
C ASP A 201 15.81 3.48 -2.48
N PHE A 202 15.34 2.27 -2.16
CA PHE A 202 15.48 1.72 -0.81
C PHE A 202 16.95 1.54 -0.43
N VAL A 203 17.77 0.92 -1.28
CA VAL A 203 19.21 0.75 -1.02
C VAL A 203 19.91 2.09 -0.82
N ASP A 204 19.65 3.06 -1.69
CA ASP A 204 20.26 4.39 -1.64
C ASP A 204 19.79 5.22 -0.42
N SER A 205 18.67 4.86 0.20
CA SER A 205 18.10 5.60 1.34
C SER A 205 18.72 5.23 2.69
N PHE A 206 19.48 4.14 2.77
CA PHE A 206 20.01 3.60 4.03
C PHE A 206 21.52 3.35 3.89
N THR A 207 22.28 3.65 4.95
CA THR A 207 23.75 3.59 4.92
C THR A 207 24.30 2.34 5.60
N GLU A 208 23.43 1.48 6.12
CA GLU A 208 23.80 0.24 6.79
C GLU A 208 24.38 -0.79 5.82
N ASP A 209 25.41 -1.52 6.28
CA ASP A 209 26.08 -2.58 5.49
C ASP A 209 25.19 -3.80 5.20
N ALA A 210 24.02 -3.88 5.84
CA ALA A 210 23.04 -4.93 5.64
C ALA A 210 21.63 -4.36 5.66
N LEU A 211 20.87 -4.64 4.60
CA LEU A 211 19.49 -4.21 4.42
C LEU A 211 18.56 -5.42 4.32
N GLY A 212 17.43 -5.33 4.98
CA GLY A 212 16.43 -6.39 5.06
C GLY A 212 15.31 -6.24 4.05
N LEU A 213 14.80 -7.35 3.55
CA LEU A 213 13.52 -7.47 2.88
C LEU A 213 12.68 -8.48 3.64
N ARG A 214 11.43 -8.15 3.91
CA ARG A 214 10.55 -8.98 4.72
C ARG A 214 10.33 -10.37 4.12
N TYR A 215 10.46 -11.40 4.96
CA TYR A 215 10.01 -12.75 4.66
C TYR A 215 8.48 -12.89 4.79
N PRO A 216 7.82 -13.64 3.89
CA PRO A 216 8.36 -14.13 2.62
C PRO A 216 8.47 -12.99 1.60
N LEU A 217 9.47 -13.04 0.72
CA LEU A 217 9.57 -12.08 -0.38
C LEU A 217 8.29 -12.10 -1.23
N SER A 218 7.68 -10.93 -1.43
CA SER A 218 6.56 -10.79 -2.35
C SER A 218 7.01 -11.05 -3.79
N SER A 219 6.07 -11.38 -4.70
CA SER A 219 6.38 -11.58 -6.12
C SER A 219 7.08 -10.36 -6.75
N LEU A 220 6.70 -9.15 -6.31
CA LEU A 220 7.32 -7.91 -6.76
C LEU A 220 8.74 -7.76 -6.20
N MET A 221 8.96 -8.02 -4.91
CA MET A 221 10.30 -8.01 -4.30
C MET A 221 11.22 -9.04 -4.95
N TYR A 222 10.74 -10.26 -5.18
CA TYR A 222 11.47 -11.32 -5.86
C TYR A 222 11.98 -10.86 -7.25
N THR A 223 11.08 -10.29 -8.05
CA THR A 223 11.40 -9.81 -9.40
C THR A 223 12.41 -8.66 -9.35
N ALA A 224 12.21 -7.70 -8.45
CA ALA A 224 13.11 -6.56 -8.26
C ALA A 224 14.52 -7.03 -7.82
N CYS A 225 14.61 -7.96 -6.87
CA CYS A 225 15.89 -8.50 -6.40
C CYS A 225 16.65 -9.21 -7.51
N LYS A 226 15.95 -9.97 -8.36
CA LYS A 226 16.59 -10.62 -9.51
C LYS A 226 17.22 -9.60 -10.46
N GLN A 227 16.46 -8.57 -10.82
CA GLN A 227 16.94 -7.48 -11.67
C GLN A 227 18.08 -6.68 -11.01
N TYR A 228 18.00 -6.48 -9.70
CA TYR A 228 19.01 -5.77 -8.93
C TYR A 228 20.36 -6.51 -8.99
N PHE A 229 20.39 -7.82 -8.70
CA PHE A 229 21.64 -8.58 -8.76
C PHE A 229 22.19 -8.79 -10.18
N GLU A 230 21.33 -8.73 -11.22
CA GLU A 230 21.79 -8.67 -12.61
C GLU A 230 22.53 -7.36 -12.91
N LYS A 231 22.10 -6.24 -12.32
CA LYS A 231 22.70 -4.90 -12.50
C LYS A 231 23.88 -4.64 -11.56
N TYR A 232 23.83 -5.14 -10.33
CA TYR A 232 24.81 -4.93 -9.25
C TYR A 232 25.31 -6.28 -8.70
N PRO A 233 26.10 -7.04 -9.47
CA PRO A 233 26.57 -8.36 -9.05
C PRO A 233 27.50 -8.34 -7.83
N GLY A 234 28.04 -7.17 -7.44
CA GLY A 234 28.92 -6.99 -6.27
C GLY A 234 28.19 -6.98 -4.92
N ASP A 235 26.87 -6.81 -4.91
CA ASP A 235 26.10 -6.51 -3.69
C ASP A 235 25.56 -7.76 -2.98
N HIS A 236 26.18 -8.92 -3.20
CA HIS A 236 25.65 -10.22 -2.76
C HIS A 236 25.50 -10.37 -1.23
N GLU A 237 26.21 -9.56 -0.45
CA GLU A 237 26.12 -9.52 1.02
C GLU A 237 25.29 -8.34 1.56
N LEU A 238 24.72 -7.50 0.69
CA LEU A 238 23.98 -6.30 1.09
C LEU A 238 22.52 -6.62 1.47
N LEU A 239 21.84 -7.44 0.66
CA LEU A 239 20.41 -7.70 0.80
C LEU A 239 20.10 -9.04 1.47
N TRP A 240 19.28 -9.00 2.51
CA TRP A 240 18.90 -10.15 3.34
C TRP A 240 17.38 -10.32 3.36
N GLU A 241 16.90 -11.54 3.15
CA GLU A 241 15.54 -11.93 3.50
C GLU A 241 15.46 -12.07 5.03
N VAL A 242 14.51 -11.37 5.66
CA VAL A 242 14.45 -11.18 7.11
C VAL A 242 13.14 -11.71 7.68
N GLU A 243 13.25 -12.62 8.63
CA GLU A 243 12.16 -13.00 9.54
C GLU A 243 12.19 -12.14 10.82
N GLY A 244 11.01 -11.89 11.39
CA GLY A 244 10.89 -11.15 12.66
C GLY A 244 11.54 -9.75 12.61
N VAL A 245 12.45 -9.49 13.55
CA VAL A 245 13.13 -8.18 13.70
C VAL A 245 14.53 -8.15 13.08
N GLY A 246 14.97 -9.26 12.48
CA GLY A 246 16.23 -9.35 11.76
C GLY A 246 17.46 -9.50 12.63
N HIS A 247 17.40 -10.26 13.73
CA HIS A 247 18.63 -10.78 14.34
C HIS A 247 19.42 -11.64 13.33
N TRP A 248 20.73 -11.83 13.56
CA TRP A 248 21.60 -12.55 12.63
C TRP A 248 21.05 -13.93 12.22
N TYR A 249 20.45 -14.67 13.15
CA TYR A 249 19.87 -16.00 12.92
C TYR A 249 18.54 -15.97 12.16
N GLN A 250 17.96 -14.79 11.95
CA GLN A 250 16.72 -14.54 11.22
C GLN A 250 16.97 -14.01 9.80
N ARG A 251 18.24 -13.95 9.36
CA ARG A 251 18.65 -13.42 8.06
C ARG A 251 19.08 -14.55 7.14
N ILE A 252 18.62 -14.52 5.91
CA ILE A 252 19.10 -15.39 4.82
C ILE A 252 19.51 -14.47 3.66
N PRO A 253 20.69 -14.64 3.04
CA PRO A 253 21.05 -13.84 1.87
C PRO A 253 19.96 -13.93 0.80
N VAL A 254 19.54 -12.81 0.22
CA VAL A 254 18.46 -12.82 -0.79
C VAL A 254 18.83 -13.70 -1.97
N THR A 255 20.10 -13.75 -2.37
CA THR A 255 20.61 -14.66 -3.41
C THR A 255 20.22 -16.13 -3.16
N ARG A 256 20.28 -16.58 -1.89
CA ARG A 256 19.87 -17.92 -1.47
C ARG A 256 18.33 -18.06 -1.45
N ALA A 257 17.61 -17.03 -1.02
CA ALA A 257 16.14 -17.01 -1.09
C ALA A 257 15.64 -17.12 -2.54
N LEU A 258 16.31 -16.45 -3.49
CA LEU A 258 15.99 -16.50 -4.92
C LEU A 258 16.14 -17.91 -5.50
N GLN A 259 17.20 -18.63 -5.11
CA GLN A 259 17.43 -20.03 -5.49
C GLN A 259 16.36 -20.97 -4.94
N ARG A 260 15.94 -20.79 -3.68
CA ARG A 260 14.87 -21.57 -3.04
C ARG A 260 13.57 -21.49 -3.83
N GLU A 261 13.19 -20.31 -4.30
CA GLU A 261 11.95 -20.13 -5.05
C GLU A 261 12.06 -20.67 -6.49
N ALA A 262 13.23 -20.57 -7.12
CA ALA A 262 13.48 -21.16 -8.44
C ALA A 262 13.29 -22.68 -8.44
N LEU A 263 13.56 -23.36 -7.32
CA LEU A 263 13.35 -24.80 -7.14
C LEU A 263 11.88 -25.20 -6.91
N LYS A 264 10.99 -24.26 -6.56
CA LYS A 264 9.54 -24.52 -6.42
C LYS A 264 8.80 -24.47 -7.77
N ILE A 265 9.31 -23.70 -8.74
CA ILE A 265 8.71 -23.52 -10.07
C ILE A 265 8.63 -24.83 -10.91
N PRO A 266 9.59 -25.78 -10.86
CA PRO A 266 9.48 -27.05 -11.57
C PRO A 266 8.36 -27.96 -11.07
N ALA A 267 7.96 -27.85 -9.79
CA ALA A 267 6.99 -28.76 -9.17
C ALA A 267 5.52 -28.51 -9.57
N LEU A 268 5.19 -27.32 -10.09
CA LEU A 268 3.86 -27.05 -10.64
C LEU A 268 3.70 -27.46 -12.11
N LYS A 269 4.78 -27.49 -12.89
CA LYS A 269 4.74 -27.87 -14.32
C LYS A 269 4.66 -29.39 -14.53
N SER A 270 4.99 -30.21 -13.54
CA SER A 270 4.94 -31.67 -13.63
C SER A 270 3.56 -32.26 -13.25
N ARG A 271 2.60 -31.46 -12.77
CA ARG A 271 1.26 -31.94 -12.37
C ARG A 271 0.16 -31.80 -13.43
N SER A 272 0.44 -31.22 -14.60
CA SER A 272 -0.52 -31.07 -15.70
C SER A 272 -0.31 -32.04 -16.88
N GLY A 273 0.56 -33.04 -16.74
CA GLY A 273 0.94 -33.97 -17.80
C GLY A 273 0.60 -35.43 -17.54
N PHE A 274 -0.66 -35.75 -17.25
CA PHE A 274 -1.16 -37.12 -17.43
C PHE A 274 -2.51 -37.06 -18.14
N SER A 275 -2.48 -36.98 -19.48
CA SER A 275 -3.66 -37.24 -20.30
C SER A 275 -3.87 -38.75 -20.38
N CYS A 276 -5.06 -39.17 -19.97
CA CYS A 276 -5.59 -40.51 -20.04
C CYS A 276 -5.55 -41.03 -21.50
N HIS A 277 -4.76 -42.08 -21.78
CA HIS A 277 -4.96 -42.87 -22.99
C HIS A 277 -5.97 -43.97 -22.70
N HIS A 278 -7.14 -43.86 -23.35
CA HIS A 278 -8.13 -44.92 -23.45
C HIS A 278 -7.53 -46.13 -24.18
N CYS A 279 -7.64 -47.30 -23.56
CA CYS A 279 -7.58 -48.58 -24.29
C CYS A 279 -8.94 -48.88 -24.91
N HIS A 280 -8.91 -49.40 -26.14
CA HIS A 280 -10.01 -50.07 -26.81
C HIS A 280 -10.40 -51.37 -26.10
#